data_AF-X1KGB3-F1
#
_entry.id   AF-X1KGB3-F1
#
_cell.length_a   1.000
_cell.length_b   1.000
_cell.length_c   1.000
_cell.angle_alpha   90.00
_cell.angle_beta   90.00
_cell.angle_gamma   90.00
#
_symmetry.space_group_name_H-M   'P 1'
#
loop_
_entity.id
_entity.type
_entity.pdbx_description
1 polymer ?
#
loop_
_entity_poly.entity_id
_entity_poly.type
_entity_poly.pdbx_seq_one_letter_code
_entity_poly.pdbx_strand_id
1 'polypeptide(L)' 'RYFGMKGANKIGLWLVELNPKENYGIVRCSHETKEIIITALTLIQEINGKRVILSPVKTSGTIKSLKEKSLL' A
#
# COMPACT_ATOMS: atom_id res chain seq x y z
N ARG A 1 -1.38 2.43 -13.73
CA ARG A 1 -2.65 2.28 -14.49
C ARG A 1 -3.70 3.31 -14.10
N TYR A 2 -4.03 3.49 -12.81
CA TYR A 2 -5.18 4.31 -12.39
C TYR A 2 -4.97 5.83 -12.34
N PHE A 3 -3.75 6.33 -12.10
CA PHE A 3 -3.50 7.77 -11.86
C PHE A 3 -2.47 8.42 -12.81
N GLY A 4 -2.13 7.72 -13.91
CA GLY A 4 -1.14 8.19 -14.91
C GLY A 4 0.29 8.40 -14.36
N MET A 5 1.22 8.83 -15.22
CA MET A 5 2.62 9.05 -14.83
C MET A 5 2.83 10.31 -13.98
N LYS A 6 2.06 11.38 -14.25
CA LYS A 6 2.11 12.63 -13.47
C LYS A 6 1.69 12.41 -12.02
N GLY A 7 0.66 11.58 -11.80
CA GLY A 7 0.27 11.14 -10.47
C GLY A 7 1.35 10.26 -9.83
N ALA A 8 1.84 9.25 -10.57
CA ALA A 8 2.86 8.31 -10.08
C ALA A 8 4.14 9.00 -9.57
N ASN A 9 4.61 10.05 -10.26
CA ASN A 9 5.81 10.79 -9.85
C ASN A 9 5.65 11.46 -8.47
N LYS A 10 4.46 11.98 -8.16
CA LYS A 10 4.16 12.64 -6.87
C LYS A 10 3.94 11.66 -5.72
N ILE A 11 3.63 10.39 -6.04
CA ILE A 11 3.24 9.40 -5.02
C ILE A 11 4.41 9.02 -4.11
N GLY A 12 5.65 9.00 -4.63
CA GLY A 12 6.81 8.54 -3.84
C GLY A 12 6.61 7.13 -3.28
N LEU A 13 5.97 6.24 -4.06
CA LEU A 13 5.63 4.89 -3.62
C LEU A 13 6.91 4.08 -3.41
N TRP A 14 7.04 3.46 -2.24
CA TRP A 14 8.14 2.57 -1.93
C TRP A 14 7.63 1.36 -1.16
N LEU A 15 7.97 0.15 -1.62
CA LEU A 15 7.69 -1.08 -0.88
C LEU A 15 8.74 -1.23 0.22
N VAL A 16 8.30 -1.05 1.46
CA VAL A 16 9.18 -1.17 2.65
C VAL A 16 9.33 -2.63 3.05
N GLU A 17 8.22 -3.38 3.02
CA GLU A 17 8.18 -4.76 3.46
C GLU A 17 7.07 -5.52 2.74
N LEU A 18 7.33 -6.79 2.45
CA LEU A 18 6.33 -7.74 1.98
C LEU A 18 6.58 -9.05 2.69
N ASN A 19 5.60 -9.52 3.45
CA ASN A 19 5.62 -10.82 4.11
C ASN A 19 4.48 -11.68 3.55
N PRO A 20 4.75 -12.50 2.52
CA PRO A 20 3.74 -13.38 1.93
C PRO A 20 3.26 -14.48 2.88
N LYS A 21 4.07 -14.88 3.88
CA LYS A 21 3.69 -15.93 4.83
C LYS A 21 2.58 -15.45 5.77
N GLU A 22 2.72 -14.21 6.24
CA GLU A 22 1.75 -13.55 7.13
C GLU A 22 0.72 -12.71 6.33
N ASN A 23 0.77 -12.76 5.00
CA ASN A 23 -0.13 -12.06 4.08
C ASN A 23 -0.27 -10.54 4.32
N TYR A 24 0.83 -9.86 4.64
CA TYR A 24 0.85 -8.40 4.77
C TYR A 24 2.03 -7.76 4.05
N GLY A 25 1.93 -6.45 3.83
CA GLY A 25 3.03 -5.63 3.34
C GLY A 25 2.93 -4.22 3.88
N ILE A 26 4.05 -3.50 3.84
CA ILE A 26 4.15 -2.09 4.22
C ILE A 26 4.62 -1.31 2.99
N VAL A 27 3.82 -0.33 2.60
CA VAL A 27 4.17 0.63 1.55
C VAL A 27 4.29 2.03 2.16
N ARG A 28 5.30 2.77 1.73
CA ARG A 28 5.48 4.19 2.02
C ARG A 28 5.02 5.00 0.81
N CYS A 29 4.43 6.15 1.07
CA CYS A 29 4.07 7.14 0.06
C CYS A 29 4.28 8.55 0.62
N SER A 30 4.18 9.56 -0.25
CA SER A 30 4.07 10.95 0.18
C SER A 30 2.77 11.16 0.96
N HIS A 31 2.82 12.01 1.99
CA HIS A 31 1.67 12.31 2.85
C HIS A 31 0.46 12.85 2.06
N GLU A 32 0.69 13.54 0.94
CA GLU A 32 -0.35 14.09 0.06
C GLU A 32 -1.06 13.03 -0.79
N THR A 33 -0.44 11.86 -0.96
CA THR A 33 -0.84 10.85 -1.95
C THR A 33 -1.36 9.55 -1.33
N LYS A 34 -1.51 9.54 -0.01
CA LYS A 34 -1.98 8.39 0.78
C LYS A 34 -3.32 7.84 0.25
N GLU A 35 -4.31 8.70 0.04
CA GLU A 35 -5.64 8.29 -0.43
C GLU A 35 -5.62 7.75 -1.87
N ILE A 36 -4.74 8.29 -2.71
CA ILE A 36 -4.52 7.80 -4.08
C ILE A 36 -4.00 6.37 -4.05
N ILE A 37 -3.05 6.06 -3.16
CA ILE A 37 -2.50 4.71 -3.02
C ILE A 37 -3.52 3.74 -2.45
N ILE A 38 -4.26 4.13 -1.41
CA ILE A 38 -5.34 3.31 -0.85
C ILE A 38 -6.31 2.93 -1.97
N THR A 39 -6.80 3.91 -2.73
CA THR A 39 -7.70 3.69 -3.86
C THR A 39 -7.08 2.82 -4.95
N ALA A 40 -5.81 3.08 -5.31
CA ALA A 40 -5.13 2.29 -6.34
C ALA A 40 -5.01 0.81 -5.94
N LEU A 41 -4.71 0.53 -4.67
CA LEU A 41 -4.57 -0.82 -4.15
C LEU A 41 -5.91 -1.55 -4.12
N THR A 42 -6.98 -0.90 -3.65
CA THR A 42 -8.32 -1.51 -3.58
C THR A 42 -8.92 -1.82 -4.96
N LEU A 43 -8.49 -1.12 -6.01
CA LEU A 43 -8.90 -1.38 -7.39
C LEU A 43 -8.19 -2.58 -8.04
N ILE A 44 -7.15 -3.14 -7.42
CA ILE A 44 -6.46 -4.33 -7.92
C ILE A 44 -7.30 -5.56 -7.57
N GLN A 45 -7.86 -6.19 -8.60
CA GLN A 45 -8.69 -7.39 -8.47
C GLN A 45 -7.91 -8.68 -8.75
N GLU A 46 -6.78 -8.57 -9.45
CA GLU A 46 -6.00 -9.73 -9.91
C GLU A 46 -4.51 -9.39 -10.01
N ILE A 47 -3.66 -10.33 -9.59
CA ILE A 47 -2.21 -10.31 -9.78
C ILE A 47 -1.79 -11.67 -10.34
N ASN A 48 -1.10 -11.68 -11.49
CA ASN A 48 -0.61 -12.90 -12.15
C ASN A 48 -1.70 -13.98 -12.34
N GLY A 49 -2.89 -13.61 -12.81
CA GLY A 49 -3.99 -14.55 -13.05
C GLY A 49 -4.71 -15.03 -11.77
N LYS A 50 -4.29 -14.58 -10.59
CA LYS A 50 -4.91 -14.94 -9.31
C LYS A 50 -5.72 -13.77 -8.77
N ARG A 51 -6.99 -14.01 -8.45
CA ARG A 51 -7.83 -13.02 -7.78
C ARG A 51 -7.25 -12.67 -6.42
N VAL A 52 -7.15 -11.39 -6.12
CA VAL A 52 -6.62 -10.87 -4.86
C VAL A 52 -7.53 -9.77 -4.32
N ILE A 53 -7.47 -9.59 -3.01
CA ILE A 53 -8.04 -8.43 -2.32
C ILE A 53 -6.90 -7.78 -1.56
N LEU A 54 -6.53 -6.57 -1.94
CA LEU A 54 -5.59 -5.75 -1.18
C LEU A 54 -6.39 -4.82 -0.28
N SER A 55 -6.35 -5.09 1.03
CA SER A 55 -7.07 -4.31 2.04
C SER A 55 -6.09 -3.44 2.85
N PRO A 56 -6.11 -2.11 2.69
CA PRO A 56 -5.34 -1.22 3.55
C PRO A 56 -5.86 -1.28 4.99
N VAL A 57 -5.09 -1.90 5.88
CA VAL A 57 -5.51 -2.11 7.28
C VAL A 57 -5.16 -0.94 8.21
N LYS A 58 -4.10 -0.19 7.91
CA LYS A 58 -3.57 0.86 8.80
C LYS A 58 -2.65 1.82 8.07
N THR A 59 -2.60 3.07 8.54
CA THR A 59 -1.64 4.08 8.10
C THR A 59 -0.89 4.69 9.28
N SER A 60 0.37 5.06 9.08
CA SER A 60 1.16 5.80 10.08
C SER A 60 2.25 6.64 9.42
N GLY A 61 2.71 7.68 10.13
CA GLY A 61 3.88 8.47 9.72
C GLY A 61 5.22 7.77 10.00
N THR A 62 5.25 6.74 10.86
CA THR A 62 6.48 6.00 11.19
C THR A 62 6.27 4.49 11.14
N ILE A 63 7.29 3.76 10.70
CA ILE A 63 7.26 2.29 10.62
C ILE A 63 7.14 1.67 12.02
N LYS A 64 7.85 2.25 13.01
CA LYS A 64 7.81 1.78 14.41
C LYS A 64 6.38 1.71 14.96
N SER A 65 5.63 2.82 14.88
CA SER A 65 4.23 2.84 15.34
C SER A 65 3.27 2.02 14.46
N LEU A 66 3.62 1.79 13.18
CA LEU A 66 2.88 0.88 12.31
C LEU A 66 2.98 -0.56 12.83
N LYS A 67 4.17 -0.99 13.28
CA LYS A 67 4.43 -2.34 13.82
C LYS A 67 4.05 -2.53 15.29
N GLU A 68 4.08 -1.47 16.11
CA GLU A 68 3.84 -1.60 17.56
C GLU A 68 2.38 -1.80 17.96
N LYS A 69 1.40 -1.27 17.22
CA LYS A 69 -0.01 -1.55 17.56
C LYS A 69 -0.42 -2.88 16.94
N SER A 70 -0.61 -3.86 17.82
CA SER A 70 -1.11 -5.24 17.69
C SER A 70 -2.30 -5.42 16.72
N LEU A 71 -2.08 -5.22 15.42
CA LEU A 71 -3.06 -5.45 14.34
C LEU A 71 -2.46 -6.23 13.16
N LEU A 72 -1.24 -6.75 13.32
CA LEU A 72 -0.59 -7.76 12.50
C LEU A 72 -0.23 -8.91 13.42
#